data_AF-A0A969RKI2-F1
#
_entry.id   AF-A0A969RKI2-F1
#
_cell.length_a   1.000
_cell.length_b   1.000
_cell.length_c   1.000
_cell.angle_alpha   90.00
_cell.angle_beta   90.00
_cell.angle_gamma   90.00
#
_symmetry.space_group_name_H-M   'P 1'
#
loop_
_entity.id
_entity.type
_entity.pdbx_description
1 polymer ?
#
loop_
_entity_poly.entity_id
_entity_poly.type
_entity_poly.pdbx_seq_one_letter_code
_entity_poly.pdbx_strand_id
1 'polypeptide(L)' 'MTKPNFATMSKQELRAYVLEHREDNEAFHALMDKLNAEPGIKIQSPEHLAELIEAKRRANQQQQ' A
#
# COMPACT_ATOMS: atom_id res chain seq x y z
N MET A 1 17.13 -23.11 1.08
CA MET A 1 16.82 -21.74 0.63
C MET A 1 15.87 -21.14 1.64
N THR A 2 16.28 -20.10 2.35
CA THR A 2 15.46 -19.40 3.34
C THR A 2 14.40 -18.56 2.64
N LYS A 3 13.12 -18.77 2.96
CA LYS A 3 12.06 -17.87 2.52
C LYS A 3 12.31 -16.46 3.06
N PRO A 4 12.15 -15.39 2.26
CA PRO A 4 12.25 -14.03 2.76
C PRO A 4 11.10 -13.71 3.72
N ASN A 5 11.33 -12.80 4.67
CA ASN A 5 10.28 -12.41 5.61
C ASN A 5 9.36 -11.35 4.99
N PHE A 6 8.25 -11.81 4.43
CA PHE A 6 7.24 -10.98 3.77
C PHE A 6 6.68 -9.86 4.67
N ALA A 7 6.61 -10.07 5.98
CA ALA A 7 6.16 -9.04 6.92
C ALA A 7 7.09 -7.81 6.89
N THR A 8 8.39 -8.03 6.71
CA THR A 8 9.43 -6.97 6.70
C THR A 8 9.64 -6.33 5.33
N MET A 9 9.24 -6.99 4.24
CA MET A 9 9.42 -6.48 2.87
C MET A 9 8.50 -5.29 2.58
N SER A 10 8.95 -4.31 1.80
CA SER A 10 8.04 -3.23 1.36
C SER A 10 6.94 -3.77 0.43
N LYS A 11 5.78 -3.10 0.35
CA LYS A 11 4.69 -3.52 -0.58
C LYS A 11 5.18 -3.73 -2.01
N GLN A 12 6.11 -2.89 -2.48
CA GLN A 12 6.70 -2.99 -3.81
C GLN A 12 7.52 -4.28 -3.99
N GLU A 13 8.33 -4.64 -2.98
CA GLU A 13 9.15 -5.85 -3.02
C GLU A 13 8.29 -7.11 -2.90
N LEU A 14 7.27 -7.09 -2.04
CA LEU A 14 6.27 -8.15 -1.93
C LEU A 14 5.53 -8.37 -3.24
N ARG A 15 5.17 -7.29 -3.95
CA ARG A 15 4.52 -7.36 -5.26
C ARG A 15 5.44 -7.94 -6.33
N ALA A 16 6.71 -7.55 -6.36
CA ALA A 16 7.70 -8.12 -7.28
C ALA A 16 7.88 -9.62 -7.01
N TYR A 17 8.01 -10.00 -5.75
CA TYR A 17 8.15 -11.40 -5.34
C TYR A 17 6.94 -12.25 -5.74
N VAL A 18 5.70 -11.80 -5.48
CA VAL A 18 4.47 -12.51 -5.88
C VAL A 18 4.36 -12.64 -7.41
N LEU A 19 4.89 -11.68 -8.17
CA LEU A 19 4.91 -11.75 -9.64
C LEU A 19 5.87 -12.81 -10.17
N GLU A 20 7.02 -12.99 -9.52
CA GLU A 20 8.01 -14.03 -9.83
C GLU A 20 7.61 -15.39 -9.26
N HIS A 21 6.93 -15.42 -8.12
CA HIS A 21 6.50 -16.60 -7.38
C HIS A 21 4.98 -16.65 -7.21
N ARG A 22 4.25 -16.71 -8.34
CA ARG A 22 2.78 -16.71 -8.36
C ARG A 22 2.14 -17.92 -7.66
N GLU A 23 2.91 -18.97 -7.46
CA GLU A 23 2.52 -20.22 -6.80
C GLU A 23 2.59 -20.11 -5.27
N ASP A 24 3.28 -19.07 -4.77
CA ASP A 24 3.50 -18.84 -3.36
C ASP A 24 2.31 -18.09 -2.74
N ASN A 25 1.41 -18.87 -2.13
CA ASN A 25 0.22 -18.37 -1.45
C ASN A 25 0.56 -17.55 -0.20
N GLU A 26 1.72 -17.79 0.42
CA GLU A 26 2.18 -17.09 1.63
C GLU A 26 2.57 -15.64 1.28
N ALA A 27 3.29 -15.45 0.17
CA ALA A 27 3.59 -14.14 -0.37
C ALA A 27 2.32 -13.38 -0.80
N PHE A 28 1.36 -14.07 -1.42
CA PHE A 28 0.08 -13.47 -1.81
C PHE A 28 -0.74 -13.01 -0.59
N HIS A 29 -0.85 -13.86 0.44
CA HIS A 29 -1.52 -13.52 1.69
C HIS A 29 -0.83 -12.35 2.40
N ALA A 30 0.50 -12.33 2.46
CA ALA A 30 1.25 -11.24 3.09
C ALA A 30 1.09 -9.90 2.33
N LEU A 31 0.99 -9.93 0.99
CA LEU A 31 0.69 -8.74 0.20
C LEU A 31 -0.74 -8.23 0.48
N MET A 32 -1.72 -9.13 0.54
CA MET A 32 -3.12 -8.79 0.84
C MET A 32 -3.29 -8.26 2.27
N ASP A 33 -2.65 -8.89 3.24
CA ASP A 33 -2.66 -8.46 4.64
C ASP A 33 -2.04 -7.06 4.77
N LYS A 34 -0.88 -6.83 4.15
CA LYS A 34 -0.25 -5.50 4.11
C LYS A 34 -1.10 -4.46 3.38
N LEU A 35 -1.82 -4.83 2.34
CA LEU A 35 -2.73 -3.92 1.61
C LEU A 35 -3.99 -3.58 2.41
N ASN A 36 -4.49 -4.52 3.21
CA ASN A 36 -5.59 -4.31 4.15
C ASN A 36 -5.15 -3.54 5.41
N ALA A 37 -3.92 -3.77 5.88
CA ALA A 37 -3.35 -3.16 7.06
C ALA A 37 -2.85 -1.74 6.79
N GLU A 38 -2.40 -1.43 5.58
CA GLU A 38 -2.22 -0.04 5.17
C GLU A 38 -3.60 0.62 5.05
N PRO A 39 -3.91 1.67 5.84
CA PRO A 39 -5.02 2.57 5.55
C PRO A 39 -4.63 3.40 4.33
N GLY A 40 -4.47 2.76 3.18
CA GLY A 40 -4.34 3.42 1.91
C GLY A 40 -5.56 4.29 1.75
N ILE A 41 -5.37 5.56 1.37
CA ILE A 41 -6.49 6.47 1.19
C ILE A 41 -7.37 5.87 0.10
N LYS A 42 -8.48 5.28 0.53
CA LYS A 42 -9.49 4.74 -0.37
C LYS A 42 -10.14 5.95 -1.00
N ILE A 43 -9.66 6.30 -2.19
CA ILE A 43 -10.35 7.21 -3.08
C ILE A 43 -11.62 6.48 -3.52
N GLN A 44 -12.67 6.63 -2.74
CA GLN A 44 -13.97 6.00 -2.98
C GLN A 44 -14.69 6.63 -4.18
N SER A 45 -14.28 7.85 -4.58
CA SER A 45 -14.86 8.62 -5.67
C SER A 45 -13.93 9.78 -6.07
N PRO A 46 -14.06 10.31 -7.29
CA PRO A 46 -13.28 11.47 -7.73
C PRO A 46 -13.49 12.72 -6.84
N GLU A 47 -14.65 12.85 -6.21
CA GLU A 47 -14.96 13.93 -5.26
C GLU A 47 -14.13 13.80 -3.97
N HIS A 48 -13.99 12.58 -3.44
CA HIS A 48 -13.15 12.31 -2.26
C HIS A 48 -11.65 12.56 -2.54
N LEU A 49 -11.22 12.38 -3.79
CA LEU A 49 -9.87 12.77 -4.22
C LEU A 49 -9.67 14.29 -4.21
N ALA A 50 -10.64 15.04 -4.72
CA ALA A 50 -10.58 16.50 -4.71
C ALA A 50 -10.49 17.03 -3.27
N GLU A 51 -11.33 16.51 -2.37
CA GLU A 51 -11.34 16.89 -0.96
C GLU A 51 -9.99 16.60 -0.28
N LEU A 52 -9.38 15.44 -0.57
CA LEU A 52 -8.07 15.09 -0.01
C LEU A 52 -6.95 16.01 -0.52
N ILE A 53 -6.97 16.35 -1.81
CA ILE A 53 -5.99 17.26 -2.41
C ILE A 53 -6.11 18.65 -1.77
N GLU A 54 -7.33 19.13 -1.57
CA GLU A 54 -7.60 20.40 -0.90
C GLU A 54 -7.18 20.37 0.57
N ALA A 55 -7.48 19.30 1.31
CA ALA A 55 -7.07 19.14 2.69
C ALA A 55 -5.53 19.17 2.84
N LYS A 56 -4.82 18.48 1.93
CA LYS A 56 -3.35 18.46 1.93
C LYS A 56 -2.76 19.81 1.55
N ARG A 57 -3.39 20.55 0.61
CA ARG A 57 -2.99 21.92 0.25
C ARG A 57 -3.17 22.89 1.43
N ARG A 58 -4.28 22.80 2.17
CA ARG A 58 -4.55 23.63 3.36
C ARG A 58 -3.55 23.35 4.48
N ALA A 59 -3.26 22.08 4.76
CA ALA A 59 -2.26 21.69 5.76
C ALA A 59 -0.85 22.22 5.43
N ASN A 60 -0.51 22.34 4.15
CA ASN A 60 0.77 22.89 3.72
C ASN A 60 0.81 24.43 3.76
N GLN A 61 -0.34 25.10 3.67
CA GLN A 61 -0.45 26.56 3.73
C GLN A 61 -0.52 27.09 5.18
N GLN A 62 -1.01 26.29 6.13
CA GLN A 62 -1.01 26.64 7.57
C GLN A 62 0.35 26.43 8.25
N GLN A 63 1.31 25.80 7.56
CA GLN A 63 2.68 25.58 8.03
C GLN A 63 3.68 26.62 7.46
N GLN A 64 3.19 27.66 6.78
CA GLN A 64 3.98 28.81 6.30
C GLN A 64 3.67 30.08 7.08
#